data_AF-A0A0X8V0R9-F1
#
_entry.id   AF-A0A0X8V0R9-F1
#
_cell.length_a   1.000
_cell.length_b   1.000
_cell.length_c   1.000
_cell.angle_alpha   90.00
_cell.angle_beta   90.00
_cell.angle_gamma   90.00
#
_symmetry.space_group_name_H-M   'P 1'
#
loop_
_entity.id
_entity.type
_entity.pdbx_description
1 polymer ?
#
loop_
_entity_poly.entity_id
_entity_poly.type
_entity_poly.pdbx_seq_one_letter_code
_entity_poly.pdbx_strand_id
1 'polypeptide(L)'
;MKFSEWEPLYEEICSDFGISPASDMASVRILKAVTLNSDLCDEDAFKDKIGETVSVIGDSPFLEKDLEHGVEGCIICSGSAVLRLLRAGLKPDIVVTDLDGNINAQLEASSDGAVTLILAHGDNMDLVREYAPLFTGPVVLTTQAAPENTVFNYGGFTDGDRCVCLAREFGARHILLYGFDFDHPNQKEGSDPVRKLKKLSWAKRIIYSDGGNDIEDRSNHA
;
A
#
# COMPACT_ATOMS: atom_id res chain seq x y z
N MET A 1 -1.29 -8.54 9.19
CA MET A 1 -0.45 -9.76 9.33
C MET A 1 0.59 -9.48 10.40
N LYS A 2 0.81 -10.39 11.35
CA LYS A 2 1.84 -10.17 12.38
C LYS A 2 3.24 -10.30 11.76
N PHE A 3 4.22 -9.56 12.27
CA PHE A 3 5.58 -9.59 11.72
C PHE A 3 6.18 -11.01 11.72
N SER A 4 5.89 -11.84 12.73
CA SER A 4 6.33 -13.24 12.78
C SER A 4 5.77 -14.13 11.66
N GLU A 5 4.64 -13.75 11.07
CA GLU A 5 4.03 -14.42 9.92
C GLU A 5 4.59 -13.85 8.60
N TRP A 6 4.87 -12.55 8.59
CA TRP A 6 5.42 -11.84 7.44
C TRP A 6 6.91 -12.14 7.19
N GLU A 7 7.72 -12.22 8.25
CA GLU A 7 9.18 -12.32 8.17
C GLU A 7 9.67 -13.48 7.29
N PRO A 8 9.13 -14.72 7.39
CA PRO A 8 9.53 -15.80 6.48
C PRO A 8 9.22 -15.51 5.00
N LEU A 9 8.06 -14.90 4.71
CA LEU A 9 7.71 -14.51 3.33
C LEU A 9 8.61 -13.39 2.83
N TYR A 10 8.93 -12.43 3.68
CA TYR A 10 9.86 -11.34 3.38
C TYR A 10 11.26 -11.87 3.06
N GLU A 11 11.77 -12.85 3.80
CA GLU A 11 13.05 -13.51 3.51
C GLU A 11 13.04 -14.24 2.16
N GLU A 12 11.96 -14.98 1.85
CA GLU A 12 11.77 -15.62 0.54
C GLU A 12 11.78 -14.57 -0.59
N ILE A 13 11.04 -13.48 -0.44
CA ILE A 13 10.98 -12.36 -1.41
C ILE A 13 12.37 -11.71 -1.56
N CYS A 14 13.10 -11.53 -0.47
CA CYS A 14 14.46 -10.98 -0.52
C CYS A 14 15.39 -11.87 -1.34
N SER A 15 15.35 -13.18 -1.12
CA SER A 15 16.11 -14.15 -1.91
C SER A 15 15.67 -14.14 -3.38
N ASP A 16 14.38 -13.98 -3.65
CA ASP A 16 13.80 -14.10 -4.99
C ASP A 16 14.01 -12.86 -5.88
N PHE A 17 14.17 -11.68 -5.26
CA PHE A 17 14.37 -10.40 -5.95
C PHE A 17 15.75 -9.77 -5.75
N GLY A 18 16.60 -10.38 -4.90
CA GLY A 18 17.89 -9.83 -4.51
C GLY A 18 17.77 -8.55 -3.67
N ILE A 19 16.71 -8.44 -2.87
CA ILE A 19 16.49 -7.28 -1.98
C ILE A 19 17.41 -7.42 -0.77
N SER A 20 17.97 -6.28 -0.34
CA SER A 20 18.85 -6.19 0.82
C SER A 20 18.08 -5.68 2.04
N PRO A 21 17.86 -6.50 3.08
CA PRO A 21 17.24 -6.03 4.32
C PRO A 21 17.99 -4.87 4.98
N ALA A 22 19.31 -4.83 4.82
CA ALA A 22 20.13 -3.73 5.32
C ALA A 22 19.83 -2.40 4.58
N SER A 23 19.48 -2.47 3.28
CA SER A 23 19.07 -1.31 2.49
C SER A 23 17.67 -0.84 2.89
N ASP A 24 16.74 -1.75 3.17
CA ASP A 24 15.42 -1.40 3.70
C ASP A 24 15.54 -0.65 5.03
N MET A 25 16.36 -1.16 5.95
CA MET A 25 16.63 -0.49 7.23
C MET A 25 17.36 0.86 7.05
N ALA A 26 18.15 1.04 5.99
CA ALA A 26 18.75 2.33 5.67
C ALA A 26 17.69 3.35 5.22
N SER A 27 16.73 2.93 4.41
CA SER A 27 15.59 3.76 4.01
C SER A 27 14.74 4.17 5.22
N VAL A 28 14.50 3.24 6.16
CA VAL A 28 13.79 3.53 7.42
C VAL A 28 14.47 4.65 8.22
N ARG A 29 15.81 4.59 8.35
CA ARG A 29 16.56 5.65 9.05
C ARG A 29 16.40 7.01 8.39
N ILE A 30 16.35 7.04 7.05
CA ILE A 30 16.14 8.27 6.27
C ILE A 30 14.72 8.78 6.49
N LEU A 31 13.71 7.91 6.35
CA LEU A 31 12.30 8.25 6.53
C LEU A 31 12.07 8.91 7.89
N LYS A 32 12.61 8.32 8.97
CA LYS A 32 12.53 8.90 10.31
C LYS A 32 13.23 10.26 10.41
N ALA A 33 14.40 10.40 9.80
CA ALA A 33 15.18 11.64 9.86
C ALA A 33 14.47 12.82 9.16
N VAL A 34 13.82 12.56 8.02
CA VAL A 34 13.13 13.61 7.25
C VAL A 34 11.74 13.94 7.79
N THR A 35 11.15 13.06 8.61
CA THR A 35 9.81 13.24 9.20
C THR A 35 9.83 13.65 10.69
N LEU A 36 10.99 14.04 11.24
CA LEU A 36 11.11 14.43 12.65
C LEU A 36 10.18 15.59 13.08
N ASN A 37 9.79 16.45 12.14
CA ASN A 37 8.90 17.59 12.38
C ASN A 37 7.51 17.40 11.77
N SER A 38 7.21 16.22 11.24
CA SER A 38 5.89 15.88 10.69
C SER A 38 4.93 15.53 11.81
N ASP A 39 3.63 15.68 11.56
CA ASP A 39 2.57 15.23 12.47
C ASP A 39 2.40 13.71 12.33
N LEU A 40 3.32 12.96 12.95
CA LEU A 40 3.32 11.51 12.91
C LEU A 40 2.23 10.96 13.84
N CYS A 41 1.42 10.08 13.30
CA CYS A 41 0.40 9.34 14.02
C CYS A 41 0.80 7.85 14.13
N ASP A 42 0.08 7.13 14.98
CA ASP A 42 0.11 5.68 15.07
C ASP A 42 -1.21 5.08 14.55
N GLU A 43 -1.48 3.84 14.93
CA GLU A 43 -2.67 3.09 14.57
C GLU A 43 -3.98 3.78 14.99
N ASP A 44 -3.97 4.64 16.01
CA ASP A 44 -5.16 5.31 16.51
C ASP A 44 -5.78 6.26 15.46
N ALA A 45 -4.99 6.75 14.50
CA ALA A 45 -5.48 7.61 13.43
C ALA A 45 -6.43 6.91 12.44
N PHE A 46 -6.36 5.58 12.34
CA PHE A 46 -7.10 4.84 11.32
C PHE A 46 -7.80 3.56 11.79
N LYS A 47 -7.48 3.01 12.97
CA LYS A 47 -8.08 1.77 13.47
C LYS A 47 -9.61 1.80 13.49
N ASP A 48 -10.20 2.95 13.85
CA ASP A 48 -11.66 3.11 13.96
C ASP A 48 -12.32 3.38 12.59
N LYS A 49 -11.53 3.70 11.56
CA LYS A 49 -12.01 3.83 10.18
C LYS A 49 -12.19 2.47 9.52
N ILE A 50 -11.32 1.51 9.84
CA ILE A 50 -11.36 0.15 9.28
C ILE A 50 -12.49 -0.63 9.97
N GLY A 51 -13.59 -0.81 9.25
CA GLY A 51 -14.74 -1.60 9.70
C GLY A 51 -14.72 -3.04 9.19
N GLU A 52 -15.88 -3.72 9.29
CA GLU A 52 -16.06 -5.08 8.75
C GLU A 52 -15.84 -5.16 7.23
N THR A 53 -16.28 -4.14 6.49
CA THR A 53 -16.17 -4.04 5.02
C THR A 53 -15.16 -2.96 4.63
N VAL A 54 -14.25 -3.31 3.73
CA VAL A 54 -13.20 -2.42 3.22
C VAL A 54 -13.12 -2.54 1.70
N SER A 55 -13.06 -1.39 1.02
CA SER A 55 -12.74 -1.33 -0.40
C SER A 55 -11.25 -1.04 -0.57
N VAL A 56 -10.54 -1.97 -1.19
CA VAL A 56 -9.12 -1.84 -1.50
C VAL A 56 -8.94 -1.48 -2.96
N ILE A 57 -8.22 -0.38 -3.21
CA ILE A 57 -8.07 0.20 -4.54
C ILE A 57 -6.64 0.03 -5.06
N GLY A 58 -6.48 -0.86 -6.05
CA GLY A 58 -5.27 -1.08 -6.85
C GLY A 58 -5.24 -0.24 -8.12
N ASP A 59 -4.16 -0.33 -8.90
CA ASP A 59 -3.92 0.47 -10.13
C ASP A 59 -3.93 -0.39 -11.42
N SER A 60 -4.90 -1.31 -11.57
CA SER A 60 -5.08 -2.03 -12.84
C SER A 60 -5.58 -1.09 -13.95
N PRO A 61 -5.38 -1.42 -15.24
CA PRO A 61 -5.90 -0.63 -16.35
C PRO A 61 -7.41 -0.39 -16.33
N PHE A 62 -8.18 -1.22 -15.62
CA PHE A 62 -9.64 -1.21 -15.63
C PHE A 62 -10.29 -0.52 -14.42
N LEU A 63 -9.48 0.06 -13.51
CA LEU A 63 -9.98 0.67 -12.27
C LEU A 63 -11.20 1.59 -12.46
N GLU A 64 -11.25 2.46 -13.48
CA GLU A 64 -12.42 3.36 -13.64
C GLU A 64 -13.73 2.57 -13.80
N LYS A 65 -13.70 1.47 -14.55
CA LYS A 65 -14.85 0.59 -14.77
C LYS A 65 -15.20 -0.18 -13.50
N ASP A 66 -14.20 -0.57 -12.71
CA ASP A 66 -14.41 -1.24 -11.43
C ASP A 66 -15.16 -0.32 -10.46
N LEU A 67 -14.77 0.95 -10.41
CA LEU A 67 -15.37 1.97 -9.52
C LEU A 67 -16.85 2.29 -9.86
N GLU A 68 -17.33 2.00 -11.08
CA GLU A 68 -18.74 2.19 -11.47
C GLU A 68 -19.71 1.34 -10.62
N HIS A 69 -19.22 0.24 -10.04
CA HIS A 69 -20.02 -0.63 -9.16
C HIS A 69 -20.26 -0.02 -7.77
N GLY A 70 -19.64 1.11 -7.47
CA GLY A 70 -19.65 1.75 -6.16
C GLY A 70 -18.67 1.06 -5.19
N VAL A 71 -18.08 1.88 -4.32
CA VAL A 71 -17.20 1.43 -3.23
C VAL A 71 -17.97 1.42 -1.91
N GLU A 72 -17.59 0.54 -0.99
CA GLU A 72 -18.26 0.34 0.30
C GLU A 72 -17.26 0.36 1.47
N GLY A 73 -17.72 0.85 2.61
CA GLY A 73 -16.92 0.89 3.84
C GLY A 73 -15.71 1.83 3.75
N CYS A 74 -14.64 1.48 4.46
CA CYS A 74 -13.38 2.23 4.45
C CYS A 74 -12.68 2.07 3.09
N ILE A 75 -12.17 3.16 2.52
CA ILE A 75 -11.42 3.13 1.26
C ILE A 75 -9.92 3.18 1.54
N ILE A 76 -9.22 2.08 1.28
CA ILE A 76 -7.76 1.97 1.38
C ILE A 76 -7.18 1.94 -0.03
N CYS A 77 -6.45 2.98 -0.40
CA CYS A 77 -5.98 3.18 -1.77
C CYS A 77 -4.46 3.04 -1.87
N SER A 78 -4.00 2.25 -2.84
CA SER A 78 -2.57 2.21 -3.21
C SER A 78 -2.14 3.56 -3.81
N GLY A 79 -0.91 3.99 -3.52
CA GLY A 79 -0.41 5.31 -3.93
C GLY A 79 -0.53 5.57 -5.43
N SER A 80 -0.28 4.55 -6.25
CA SER A 80 -0.43 4.61 -7.70
C SER A 80 -1.86 4.84 -8.21
N ALA A 81 -2.88 4.44 -7.44
CA ALA A 81 -4.28 4.57 -7.82
C ALA A 81 -4.94 5.88 -7.36
N VAL A 82 -4.30 6.66 -6.46
CA VAL A 82 -4.90 7.84 -5.81
C VAL A 82 -5.44 8.85 -6.83
N LEU A 83 -4.66 9.22 -7.85
CA LEU A 83 -5.11 10.19 -8.86
C LEU A 83 -6.39 9.74 -9.57
N ARG A 84 -6.50 8.45 -9.88
CA ARG A 84 -7.63 7.89 -10.62
C ARG A 84 -8.87 7.79 -9.73
N LEU A 85 -8.69 7.43 -8.46
CA LEU A 85 -9.75 7.46 -7.45
C LEU A 85 -10.31 8.88 -7.28
N LEU A 86 -9.46 9.90 -7.13
CA LEU A 86 -9.87 11.30 -7.02
C LEU A 86 -10.62 11.79 -8.28
N ARG A 87 -10.15 11.40 -9.47
CA ARG A 87 -10.82 11.73 -10.74
C ARG A 87 -12.20 11.09 -10.88
N ALA A 88 -12.43 9.95 -10.24
CA ALA A 88 -13.75 9.32 -10.14
C ALA A 88 -14.66 9.99 -9.10
N GLY A 89 -14.19 11.05 -8.41
CA GLY A 89 -14.96 11.79 -7.39
C GLY A 89 -14.99 11.11 -6.03
N LEU A 90 -14.13 10.11 -5.81
CA LEU A 90 -14.00 9.37 -4.55
C LEU A 90 -12.76 9.83 -3.78
N LYS A 91 -12.84 9.85 -2.45
CA LYS A 91 -11.71 10.20 -1.59
C LYS A 91 -11.27 8.98 -0.78
N PRO A 92 -9.95 8.71 -0.66
CA PRO A 92 -9.47 7.63 0.20
C PRO A 92 -9.58 8.03 1.67
N ASP A 93 -9.86 7.06 2.54
CA ASP A 93 -9.69 7.21 3.99
C ASP A 93 -8.23 7.01 4.39
N ILE A 94 -7.57 6.06 3.70
CA ILE A 94 -6.20 5.64 3.93
C ILE A 94 -5.48 5.53 2.58
N VAL A 95 -4.26 6.05 2.51
CA VAL A 95 -3.34 5.87 1.38
C VAL A 95 -2.16 5.03 1.84
N VAL A 96 -1.83 3.96 1.12
CA VAL A 96 -0.62 3.15 1.34
C VAL A 96 0.31 3.37 0.15
N THR A 97 1.52 3.85 0.40
CA THR A 97 2.40 4.25 -0.70
C THR A 97 3.89 4.03 -0.44
N ASP A 98 4.60 3.58 -1.46
CA ASP A 98 6.06 3.60 -1.57
C ASP A 98 6.61 4.90 -2.19
N LEU A 99 5.75 5.92 -2.34
CA LEU A 99 6.00 7.21 -2.99
C LEU A 99 6.23 7.11 -4.51
N ASP A 100 5.68 6.07 -5.16
CA ASP A 100 5.55 6.03 -6.61
C ASP A 100 4.27 6.71 -7.13
N GLY A 101 4.07 6.73 -8.45
CA GLY A 101 2.84 7.24 -9.04
C GLY A 101 2.73 8.77 -9.02
N ASN A 102 1.51 9.30 -8.88
CA ASN A 102 1.27 10.74 -8.90
C ASN A 102 1.37 11.34 -7.48
N ILE A 103 2.55 11.85 -7.12
CA ILE A 103 2.80 12.44 -5.81
C ILE A 103 1.86 13.61 -5.48
N ASN A 104 1.55 14.47 -6.45
CA ASN A 104 0.67 15.61 -6.20
C ASN A 104 -0.73 15.18 -5.73
N ALA A 105 -1.28 14.12 -6.33
CA ALA A 105 -2.57 13.56 -5.92
C ALA A 105 -2.51 12.92 -4.52
N GLN A 106 -1.38 12.30 -4.16
CA GLN A 106 -1.18 11.74 -2.81
C GLN A 106 -1.06 12.86 -1.76
N LEU A 107 -0.34 13.94 -2.07
CA LEU A 107 -0.25 15.12 -1.22
C LEU A 107 -1.62 15.80 -1.05
N GLU A 108 -2.40 15.91 -2.12
CA GLU A 108 -3.78 16.41 -2.07
C GLU A 108 -4.64 15.56 -1.12
N ALA A 109 -4.66 14.23 -1.33
CA ALA A 109 -5.41 13.31 -0.46
C ALA A 109 -4.97 13.40 1.01
N SER A 110 -3.67 13.50 1.27
CA SER A 110 -3.12 13.69 2.62
C SER A 110 -3.60 14.99 3.25
N SER A 111 -3.50 16.11 2.52
CA SER A 111 -3.95 17.42 3.02
C SER A 111 -5.46 17.49 3.26
N ASP A 112 -6.23 16.66 2.56
CA ASP A 112 -7.67 16.48 2.74
C ASP A 112 -8.04 15.54 3.89
N GLY A 113 -7.04 15.01 4.62
CA GLY A 113 -7.21 14.24 5.85
C GLY A 113 -7.11 12.72 5.71
N ALA A 114 -6.73 12.20 4.54
CA ALA A 114 -6.45 10.77 4.38
C ALA A 114 -5.20 10.38 5.19
N VAL A 115 -5.29 9.28 5.94
CA VAL A 115 -4.14 8.76 6.69
C VAL A 115 -3.17 8.13 5.72
N THR A 116 -1.94 8.64 5.67
CA THR A 116 -0.93 8.19 4.70
C THR A 116 0.08 7.29 5.37
N LEU A 117 0.07 6.00 5.02
CA LEU A 117 1.09 5.03 5.38
C LEU A 117 2.21 5.10 4.34
N ILE A 118 3.35 5.70 4.73
CA ILE A 118 4.52 5.84 3.87
C ILE A 118 5.45 4.66 4.11
N LEU A 119 5.77 3.91 3.07
CA LEU A 119 6.68 2.77 3.11
C LEU A 119 8.12 3.20 2.83
N ALA A 120 9.04 2.82 3.70
CA ALA A 120 10.47 2.86 3.42
C ALA A 120 11.00 1.47 3.01
N HIS A 121 11.68 1.41 1.86
CA HIS A 121 12.44 0.25 1.40
C HIS A 121 13.71 0.68 0.62
N GLY A 122 14.58 -0.27 0.31
CA GLY A 122 15.94 -0.02 -0.16
C GLY A 122 16.04 0.74 -1.49
N ASP A 123 15.00 0.70 -2.32
CA ASP A 123 15.01 1.29 -3.66
C ASP A 123 14.37 2.69 -3.70
N ASN A 124 13.68 3.14 -2.63
CA ASN A 124 12.93 4.41 -2.63
C ASN A 124 13.55 5.51 -1.75
N MET A 125 14.81 5.36 -1.32
CA MET A 125 15.47 6.30 -0.40
C MET A 125 15.45 7.76 -0.92
N ASP A 126 15.62 7.98 -2.22
CA ASP A 126 15.60 9.33 -2.79
C ASP A 126 14.19 9.92 -2.78
N LEU A 127 13.17 9.13 -3.13
CA LEU A 127 11.76 9.52 -3.05
C LEU A 127 11.35 9.84 -1.61
N VAL A 128 11.80 9.03 -0.65
CA VAL A 128 11.60 9.29 0.78
C VAL A 128 12.20 10.64 1.19
N ARG A 129 13.44 10.94 0.78
CA ARG A 129 14.07 12.24 1.10
C ARG A 129 13.30 13.42 0.51
N GLU A 130 12.81 13.26 -0.70
CA GLU A 130 12.17 14.32 -1.47
C GLU A 130 10.74 14.58 -1.00
N TYR A 131 9.94 13.53 -0.84
CA TYR A 131 8.48 13.65 -0.75
C TYR A 131 7.90 13.40 0.63
N ALA A 132 8.46 12.50 1.44
CA ALA A 132 7.93 12.21 2.78
C ALA A 132 7.74 13.46 3.67
N PRO A 133 8.65 14.46 3.71
CA PRO A 133 8.44 15.66 4.53
C PRO A 133 7.34 16.60 4.01
N LEU A 134 6.81 16.38 2.80
CA LEU A 134 5.80 17.25 2.18
C LEU A 134 4.37 16.86 2.57
N PHE A 135 4.16 15.67 3.12
CA PHE A 135 2.85 15.21 3.59
C PHE A 135 2.46 15.99 4.85
N THR A 136 1.32 16.67 4.80
CA THR A 136 0.84 17.57 5.86
C THR A 136 -0.37 17.03 6.63
N GLY A 137 -0.97 15.93 6.15
CA GLY A 137 -2.00 15.19 6.88
C GLY A 137 -1.42 14.19 7.89
N PRO A 138 -2.26 13.34 8.49
CA PRO A 138 -1.82 12.28 9.40
C PRO A 138 -0.95 11.26 8.67
N VAL A 139 0.29 11.08 9.13
CA VAL A 139 1.27 10.19 8.52
C VAL A 139 1.67 9.06 9.47
N VAL A 140 1.69 7.83 8.96
CA VAL A 140 2.18 6.64 9.67
C VAL A 140 3.39 6.11 8.89
N LEU A 141 4.50 5.87 9.59
CA LEU A 141 5.71 5.34 8.97
C LEU A 141 5.65 3.82 8.94
N THR A 142 5.97 3.23 7.78
CA THR A 142 5.93 1.78 7.61
C THR A 142 7.19 1.24 6.95
N THR A 143 7.43 -0.06 7.14
CA THR A 143 8.53 -0.79 6.52
C THR A 143 8.08 -2.20 6.13
N GLN A 144 8.83 -2.81 5.23
CA GLN A 144 8.74 -4.25 4.93
C GLN A 144 9.72 -5.10 5.74
N ALA A 145 10.73 -4.47 6.37
CA ALA A 145 11.68 -5.11 7.26
C ALA A 145 11.15 -5.17 8.70
N ALA A 146 12.02 -5.46 9.67
CA ALA A 146 11.64 -5.48 11.08
C ALA A 146 11.10 -4.10 11.53
N PRO A 147 9.90 -4.04 12.16
CA PRO A 147 9.36 -2.79 12.69
C PRO A 147 10.21 -2.25 13.84
N GLU A 148 10.23 -0.94 14.05
CA GLU A 148 10.95 -0.29 15.15
C GLU A 148 10.29 1.00 15.63
N ASN A 149 10.05 1.11 16.95
CA ASN A 149 9.50 2.31 17.59
C ASN A 149 8.24 2.85 16.88
N THR A 150 8.39 3.94 16.11
CA THR A 150 7.34 4.66 15.38
C THR A 150 7.15 4.16 13.94
N VAL A 151 7.81 3.07 13.56
CA VAL A 151 7.76 2.49 12.21
C VAL A 151 7.14 1.09 12.29
N PHE A 152 5.99 0.92 11.65
CA PHE A 152 5.17 -0.27 11.74
C PHE A 152 5.35 -1.19 10.53
N ASN A 153 4.92 -2.43 10.67
CA ASN A 153 4.88 -3.40 9.58
C ASN A 153 3.57 -4.19 9.69
N TYR A 154 2.79 -4.19 8.62
CA TYR A 154 1.50 -4.88 8.54
C TYR A 154 1.51 -6.06 7.56
N GLY A 155 2.66 -6.34 6.94
CA GLY A 155 2.85 -7.30 5.85
C GLY A 155 2.61 -6.72 4.46
N GLY A 156 2.76 -7.56 3.44
CA GLY A 156 2.57 -7.22 2.03
C GLY A 156 3.84 -6.76 1.32
N PHE A 157 3.88 -6.97 0.01
CA PHE A 157 5.04 -6.68 -0.84
C PHE A 157 4.84 -5.45 -1.73
N THR A 158 3.71 -5.36 -2.41
CA THR A 158 3.27 -4.21 -3.22
C THR A 158 2.27 -3.36 -2.44
N ASP A 159 2.06 -2.11 -2.84
CA ASP A 159 1.07 -1.26 -2.15
C ASP A 159 -0.33 -1.88 -2.11
N GLY A 160 -0.75 -2.59 -3.16
CA GLY A 160 -2.06 -3.23 -3.24
C GLY A 160 -2.27 -4.33 -2.19
N ASP A 161 -1.35 -5.30 -2.09
CA ASP A 161 -1.46 -6.35 -1.07
C ASP A 161 -1.13 -5.86 0.34
N ARG A 162 -0.35 -4.78 0.49
CA ARG A 162 -0.21 -4.07 1.78
C ARG A 162 -1.53 -3.49 2.26
N CYS A 163 -2.34 -2.90 1.38
CA CYS A 163 -3.69 -2.45 1.73
C CYS A 163 -4.56 -3.60 2.26
N VAL A 164 -4.50 -4.78 1.63
CA VAL A 164 -5.24 -5.97 2.06
C VAL A 164 -4.73 -6.46 3.43
N CYS A 165 -3.41 -6.54 3.61
CA CYS A 165 -2.81 -6.97 4.87
C CYS A 165 -3.15 -6.02 6.02
N LEU A 166 -3.20 -4.71 5.75
CA LEU A 166 -3.65 -3.69 6.69
C LEU A 166 -5.12 -3.90 7.06
N ALA A 167 -6.02 -4.04 6.07
CA ALA A 167 -7.44 -4.28 6.33
C ALA A 167 -7.66 -5.50 7.24
N ARG A 168 -6.95 -6.61 6.96
CA ARG A 168 -7.00 -7.84 7.78
C ARG A 168 -6.51 -7.63 9.20
N GLU A 169 -5.39 -6.92 9.37
CA GLU A 169 -4.81 -6.66 10.70
C GLU A 169 -5.80 -5.95 11.63
N PHE A 170 -6.63 -5.07 11.06
CA PHE A 170 -7.64 -4.29 11.78
C PHE A 170 -9.05 -4.88 11.70
N GLY A 171 -9.18 -6.17 11.35
CA GLY A 171 -10.40 -6.94 11.55
C GLY A 171 -11.44 -6.87 10.42
N ALA A 172 -11.07 -6.37 9.24
CA ALA A 172 -11.92 -6.46 8.06
C ALA A 172 -12.22 -7.93 7.73
N ARG A 173 -13.50 -8.23 7.45
CA ARG A 173 -13.99 -9.58 7.10
C ARG A 173 -14.53 -9.65 5.68
N HIS A 174 -14.78 -8.50 5.05
CA HIS A 174 -15.25 -8.37 3.68
C HIS A 174 -14.39 -7.33 2.95
N ILE A 175 -13.38 -7.81 2.23
CA ILE A 175 -12.41 -6.99 1.49
C ILE A 175 -12.77 -7.05 0.01
N LEU A 176 -13.22 -5.91 -0.50
CA LEU A 176 -13.64 -5.73 -1.88
C LEU A 176 -12.44 -5.21 -2.69
N LEU A 177 -11.95 -5.98 -3.66
CA LEU A 177 -10.83 -5.57 -4.50
C LEU A 177 -11.32 -4.84 -5.75
N TYR A 178 -10.76 -3.67 -6.00
CA TYR A 178 -10.97 -2.89 -7.21
C TYR A 178 -9.61 -2.55 -7.81
N GLY A 179 -9.47 -2.61 -9.14
CA GLY A 179 -8.22 -2.27 -9.79
C GLY A 179 -7.12 -3.31 -9.58
N PHE A 180 -7.44 -4.60 -9.47
CA PHE A 180 -6.47 -5.69 -9.40
C PHE A 180 -6.46 -6.50 -10.69
N ASP A 181 -5.28 -6.62 -11.31
CA ASP A 181 -5.05 -7.56 -12.41
C ASP A 181 -3.63 -8.13 -12.25
N PHE A 182 -3.55 -9.43 -11.93
CA PHE A 182 -2.29 -10.12 -11.69
C PHE A 182 -1.63 -10.62 -12.97
N ASP A 183 -2.37 -10.61 -14.09
CA ASP A 183 -1.97 -11.20 -15.37
C ASP A 183 -1.68 -10.12 -16.43
N HIS A 184 -2.43 -9.01 -16.43
CA HIS A 184 -2.29 -7.88 -17.37
C HIS A 184 -2.14 -6.53 -16.64
N PRO A 185 -1.06 -6.34 -15.87
CA PRO A 185 -0.91 -5.12 -15.10
C PRO A 185 -0.66 -3.90 -15.98
N ASN A 186 -0.99 -2.73 -15.43
CA ASN A 186 -0.75 -1.44 -16.07
C ASN A 186 0.74 -1.28 -16.43
N GLN A 187 1.06 -0.92 -17.68
CA GLN A 187 2.47 -0.75 -18.06
C GLN A 187 2.96 0.61 -17.57
N LYS A 188 3.94 0.60 -16.66
CA LYS A 188 4.65 1.82 -16.24
C LYS A 188 5.91 1.96 -17.08
N GLU A 189 6.14 3.13 -17.68
CA GLU A 189 7.39 3.39 -18.40
C GLU A 189 8.60 3.15 -17.48
N GLY A 190 9.62 2.48 -18.00
CA GLY A 190 10.80 2.11 -17.22
C GLY A 190 10.63 0.90 -16.28
N SER A 191 9.43 0.31 -16.17
CA SER A 191 9.24 -0.94 -15.41
C SER A 191 9.59 -2.17 -16.25
N ASP A 192 10.30 -3.13 -15.65
CA ASP A 192 10.54 -4.45 -16.24
C ASP A 192 9.25 -5.30 -16.13
N PRO A 193 8.60 -5.66 -17.25
CA PRO A 193 7.34 -6.42 -17.22
C PRO A 193 7.49 -7.79 -16.54
N VAL A 194 8.64 -8.45 -16.68
CA VAL A 194 8.88 -9.78 -16.08
C VAL A 194 9.00 -9.63 -14.57
N ARG A 195 9.80 -8.66 -14.10
CA ARG A 195 9.91 -8.35 -12.68
C ARG A 195 8.56 -7.95 -12.09
N LYS A 196 7.74 -7.17 -12.84
CA LYS A 196 6.41 -6.76 -12.41
C LYS A 196 5.45 -7.93 -12.25
N LEU A 197 5.34 -8.81 -13.24
CA LEU A 197 4.50 -10.01 -13.14
C LEU A 197 4.93 -10.91 -11.98
N LYS A 198 6.23 -11.02 -11.74
CA LYS A 198 6.76 -11.74 -10.58
C LYS A 198 6.35 -11.08 -9.25
N LYS A 199 6.37 -9.75 -9.14
CA LYS A 199 5.86 -9.06 -7.94
C LYS A 199 4.37 -9.34 -7.72
N LEU A 200 3.59 -9.39 -8.79
CA LEU A 200 2.15 -9.61 -8.72
C LEU A 200 1.78 -11.07 -8.39
N SER A 201 2.60 -12.05 -8.81
CA SER A 201 2.40 -13.43 -8.37
C SER A 201 2.61 -13.58 -6.85
N TRP A 202 3.57 -12.84 -6.29
CA TRP A 202 3.74 -12.72 -4.84
C TRP A 202 2.56 -12.01 -4.17
N ALA A 203 2.11 -10.87 -4.70
CA ALA A 203 0.93 -10.16 -4.19
C ALA A 203 -0.30 -11.08 -4.17
N LYS A 204 -0.54 -11.85 -5.25
CA LYS A 204 -1.62 -12.85 -5.32
C LYS A 204 -1.44 -13.93 -4.24
N ARG A 205 -0.23 -14.47 -4.07
CA ARG A 205 0.06 -15.45 -3.01
C ARG A 205 -0.24 -14.90 -1.61
N ILE A 206 0.10 -13.65 -1.35
CA ILE A 206 -0.12 -12.99 -0.06
C ILE A 206 -1.61 -12.70 0.18
N ILE A 207 -2.32 -12.19 -0.84
CA ILE A 207 -3.76 -11.92 -0.74
C ILE A 207 -4.55 -13.20 -0.50
N TYR A 208 -4.20 -14.31 -1.16
CA TYR A 208 -4.97 -15.56 -1.09
C TYR A 208 -4.36 -16.63 -0.17
N SER A 209 -3.42 -16.28 0.72
CA SER A 209 -2.69 -17.24 1.58
C SER A 209 -3.60 -18.07 2.49
N ASP A 210 -4.70 -17.48 2.99
CA ASP A 210 -5.67 -18.13 3.89
C ASP A 210 -6.94 -18.58 3.15
N GLY A 211 -6.82 -18.87 1.85
CA GLY A 211 -7.92 -19.27 0.98
C GLY A 211 -8.79 -18.12 0.47
N GLY A 212 -8.58 -16.90 0.95
CA GLY A 212 -9.25 -15.69 0.46
C GLY A 212 -10.75 -15.64 0.69
N ASN A 213 -11.25 -16.29 1.75
CA ASN A 213 -12.69 -16.31 2.07
C ASN A 213 -13.26 -14.93 2.44
N ASP A 214 -12.38 -14.01 2.81
CA ASP A 214 -12.66 -12.61 3.11
C ASP A 214 -12.58 -11.71 1.86
N ILE A 215 -12.16 -12.23 0.70
CA ILE A 215 -11.92 -11.47 -0.52
C ILE A 215 -13.09 -11.61 -1.48
N GLU A 216 -13.62 -10.48 -1.94
CA GLU A 216 -14.50 -10.39 -3.10
C GLU A 216 -13.78 -9.56 -4.18
N ASP A 217 -13.33 -10.21 -5.25
CA ASP A 217 -12.68 -9.52 -6.36
C ASP A 217 -13.73 -8.90 -7.29
N ARG A 218 -13.83 -7.56 -7.26
CA ARG A 218 -14.71 -6.76 -8.13
C ARG A 218 -13.95 -6.13 -9.30
N SER A 219 -12.72 -6.58 -9.56
CA SER A 219 -11.90 -6.07 -10.65
C SER A 219 -12.34 -6.65 -11.99
N ASN A 220 -12.35 -5.82 -13.02
CA ASN A 220 -12.48 -6.25 -14.41
C ASN A 220 -11.14 -6.76 -14.92
N HIS A 221 -11.17 -7.90 -15.62
CA HIS A 221 -10.00 -8.56 -16.21
C HIS A 221 -10.09 -8.61 -17.75
N ALA A 222 -11.04 -7.88 -18.36
CA ALA A 222 -11.39 -7.91 -19.79
C ALA A 222 -11.93 -6.58 -20.33
#